data_AF-A0A5C1E6R4-F1
#
_entry.id   AF-A0A5C1E6R4-F1
#
_cell.length_a   1.000
_cell.length_b   1.000
_cell.length_c   1.000
_cell.angle_alpha   90.00
_cell.angle_beta   90.00
_cell.angle_gamma   90.00
#
_symmetry.space_group_name_H-M   'P 1'
#
loop_
_entity.id
_entity.type
_entity.pdbx_description
1 polymer ?
#
loop_
_entity_poly.entity_id
_entity_poly.type
_entity_poly.pdbx_seq_one_letter_code
_entity_poly.pdbx_strand_id
1 'polypeptide(L)'
;MVRHLILVIPLAWLGLVAATSAQPQLDAGHGELLYATHCIACHNVQVHWRDQRRVVDQASLLAEVQRWQDNAHLEWSEDDVADVAHYLNLHHYHFPAAD
;
A
#
# COMPACT_ATOMS: atom_id res chain seq x y z
N MET A 1 15.74 2.01 68.77
CA MET A 1 16.26 1.90 67.40
C MET A 1 15.09 1.57 66.47
N VAL A 2 14.83 2.53 65.58
CA VAL A 2 13.95 2.62 64.39
C VAL A 2 12.71 1.70 64.26
N ARG A 3 11.53 2.33 64.36
CA ARG A 3 10.21 1.82 63.93
C ARG A 3 10.09 2.04 62.41
N HIS A 4 10.18 0.97 61.62
CA HIS A 4 10.04 1.05 60.17
C HIS A 4 8.57 1.26 59.78
N LEU A 5 8.23 2.50 59.45
CA LEU A 5 7.02 2.87 58.73
C LEU A 5 7.19 2.42 57.27
N ILE A 6 6.59 1.29 56.90
CA ILE A 6 6.51 0.85 55.51
C ILE A 6 5.37 1.65 54.85
N LEU A 7 5.76 2.69 54.11
CA LEU A 7 4.88 3.46 53.24
C LEU A 7 4.42 2.57 52.08
N VAL A 8 3.14 2.23 52.05
CA VAL A 8 2.50 1.58 50.90
C VAL A 8 2.25 2.65 49.85
N ILE A 9 3.05 2.64 48.78
CA ILE A 9 2.87 3.51 47.61
C ILE A 9 1.82 2.85 46.70
N PRO A 10 0.68 3.49 46.40
CA PRO A 10 -0.31 2.91 45.50
C PRO A 10 0.21 3.04 44.05
N LEU A 11 0.30 1.89 43.39
CA LEU A 11 0.71 1.77 41.99
C LEU A 11 -0.44 2.30 41.11
N ALA A 12 -0.39 3.59 40.76
CA ALA A 12 -1.34 4.20 39.82
C ALA A 12 -0.97 3.77 38.39
N TRP A 13 -1.68 2.79 37.85
CA TRP A 13 -1.57 2.38 36.45
C TRP A 13 -2.30 3.41 35.58
N LEU A 14 -1.55 4.38 35.06
CA LEU A 14 -2.03 5.29 34.03
C LEU A 14 -1.99 4.55 32.68
N GLY A 15 -3.14 4.09 32.22
CA GLY A 15 -3.28 3.44 30.92
C GLY A 15 -3.03 4.43 29.77
N LEU A 16 -1.90 4.29 29.10
CA LEU A 16 -1.56 5.04 27.90
C LEU A 16 -2.23 4.37 26.70
N VAL A 17 -3.33 4.94 26.20
CA VAL A 17 -3.94 4.48 24.94
C VAL A 17 -3.14 5.08 23.80
N ALA A 18 -2.26 4.28 23.18
CA ALA A 18 -1.55 4.66 21.97
C ALA A 18 -2.52 4.58 20.78
N ALA A 19 -2.86 5.74 20.20
CA ALA A 19 -3.54 5.80 18.92
C ALA A 19 -2.59 5.31 17.83
N THR A 20 -2.79 4.09 17.35
CA THR A 20 -2.07 3.57 16.18
C THR A 20 -2.72 4.16 14.94
N SER A 21 -2.03 5.05 14.25
CA SER A 21 -2.35 5.41 12.87
C SER A 21 -2.04 4.20 11.99
N ALA A 22 -3.05 3.59 11.38
CA ALA A 22 -2.84 2.60 10.32
C ALA A 22 -2.21 3.33 9.14
N GLN A 23 -0.92 3.11 8.90
CA GLN A 23 -0.33 3.45 7.62
C GLN A 23 -0.74 2.37 6.61
N PRO A 24 -1.01 2.72 5.34
CA PRO A 24 -1.21 1.73 4.30
C PRO A 24 0.03 0.83 4.28
N GLN A 25 -0.16 -0.43 4.65
CA GLN A 25 0.90 -1.42 4.65
C GLN A 25 0.99 -1.95 3.23
N LEU A 26 1.96 -1.45 2.47
CA LEU A 26 2.30 -2.04 1.16
C LEU A 26 2.76 -3.48 1.39
N ASP A 27 1.99 -4.46 0.94
CA ASP A 27 2.39 -5.87 0.98
C ASP A 27 3.23 -6.17 -0.26
N ALA A 28 4.52 -6.43 -0.03
CA ALA A 28 5.53 -6.62 -1.06
C ALA A 28 5.20 -7.72 -2.09
N GLY A 29 4.26 -8.64 -1.80
CA GLY A 29 3.81 -9.66 -2.74
C GLY A 29 2.39 -9.46 -3.30
N HIS A 30 1.59 -8.59 -2.69
CA HIS A 30 0.17 -8.49 -3.03
C HIS A 30 -0.07 -7.88 -4.41
N GLY A 31 0.61 -6.77 -4.71
CA GLY A 31 0.52 -6.12 -6.02
C GLY A 31 0.98 -7.01 -7.18
N GLU A 32 2.01 -7.83 -6.96
CA GLU A 32 2.47 -8.83 -7.94
C GLU A 32 1.39 -9.88 -8.22
N LEU A 33 0.79 -10.43 -7.17
CA LEU A 33 -0.26 -11.44 -7.29
C LEU A 33 -1.46 -10.92 -8.06
N LEU A 34 -1.93 -9.72 -7.73
CA LEU A 34 -3.05 -9.06 -8.41
C LEU A 34 -2.72 -8.79 -9.89
N TYR A 35 -1.51 -8.28 -10.16
CA TYR A 35 -1.04 -8.06 -11.53
C TYR A 35 -1.01 -9.35 -12.36
N ALA A 36 -0.39 -10.40 -11.83
CA ALA A 36 -0.23 -11.68 -12.54
C ALA A 36 -1.57 -12.36 -12.81
N THR A 37 -2.56 -12.15 -11.94
CA THR A 37 -3.89 -12.77 -12.06
C THR A 37 -4.81 -12.00 -13.01
N HIS A 38 -4.75 -10.66 -13.00
CA HIS A 38 -5.78 -9.84 -13.64
C HIS A 38 -5.28 -8.98 -14.81
N CYS A 39 -4.11 -8.35 -14.70
CA CYS A 39 -3.68 -7.33 -15.67
C CYS A 39 -3.26 -7.94 -17.02
N ILE A 40 -2.68 -9.14 -16.99
CA ILE A 40 -2.20 -9.85 -18.19
C ILE A 40 -3.18 -10.93 -18.70
N ALA A 41 -4.40 -10.98 -18.15
CA ALA A 41 -5.42 -11.93 -18.58
C ALA A 41 -5.98 -11.61 -19.98
N CYS A 42 -6.06 -10.32 -20.32
CA CYS A 42 -6.62 -9.85 -21.60
C CYS A 42 -5.56 -9.31 -22.57
N HIS A 43 -4.37 -8.95 -22.07
CA HIS A 43 -3.29 -8.32 -22.85
C HIS A 43 -1.94 -8.87 -22.38
N ASN A 44 -0.90 -8.73 -23.20
CA ASN A 44 0.45 -9.06 -22.75
C ASN A 44 1.15 -7.86 -22.11
N VAL A 45 2.33 -8.12 -21.55
CA VAL A 45 3.20 -7.14 -20.86
C VAL A 45 3.60 -5.92 -21.70
N GLN A 46 3.49 -5.97 -23.04
CA GLN A 46 3.91 -4.87 -23.92
C GLN A 46 3.11 -3.59 -23.68
N VAL A 47 1.94 -3.67 -23.05
CA VAL A 47 1.14 -2.48 -22.67
C VAL A 47 1.93 -1.45 -21.86
N HIS A 48 2.99 -1.87 -21.15
CA HIS A 48 3.83 -0.98 -20.35
C HIS A 48 4.83 -0.15 -21.17
N TRP A 49 5.23 -0.60 -22.37
CA TRP A 49 6.28 0.07 -23.17
C TRP A 49 5.91 0.33 -24.64
N ARG A 50 4.76 -0.13 -25.11
CA ARG A 50 4.30 0.12 -26.49
C ARG A 50 4.13 1.62 -26.78
N ASP A 51 4.15 1.94 -28.08
CA ASP A 51 3.74 3.26 -28.55
C ASP A 51 2.35 3.63 -28.00
N GLN A 52 2.18 4.91 -27.66
CA GLN A 52 0.98 5.47 -27.04
C GLN A 52 0.71 4.98 -25.60
N ARG A 53 1.75 4.68 -24.81
CA ARG A 53 1.57 4.50 -23.35
C ARG A 53 0.98 5.77 -22.73
N ARG A 54 -0.02 5.62 -21.87
CA ARG A 54 -0.74 6.75 -21.23
C ARG A 54 -0.07 7.22 -19.94
N VAL A 55 0.71 6.35 -19.32
CA VAL A 55 1.38 6.57 -18.04
C VAL A 55 2.69 7.32 -18.25
N VAL A 56 2.81 8.48 -17.60
CA VAL A 56 3.96 9.41 -17.72
C VAL A 56 4.59 9.76 -16.38
N ASP A 57 3.94 9.44 -15.28
CA ASP A 57 4.36 9.70 -13.90
C ASP A 57 3.60 8.76 -12.92
N GLN A 58 3.91 8.87 -11.62
CA GLN A 58 3.31 8.04 -10.58
C GLN A 58 1.78 8.26 -10.45
N ALA A 59 1.31 9.50 -10.62
CA ALA A 59 -0.11 9.83 -10.52
C ALA A 59 -0.92 9.22 -11.67
N SER A 60 -0.41 9.33 -12.90
CA SER A 60 -1.01 8.69 -14.07
C SER A 60 -0.92 7.16 -14.01
N LEU A 61 0.08 6.58 -13.34
CA LEU A 61 0.14 5.14 -13.10
C LEU A 61 -1.00 4.68 -12.18
N LEU A 62 -1.20 5.34 -11.03
CA LEU A 62 -2.32 5.05 -10.13
C LEU A 62 -3.67 5.19 -10.86
N ALA A 63 -3.86 6.26 -11.61
CA ALA A 63 -5.09 6.49 -12.38
C ALA A 63 -5.31 5.43 -13.48
N GLU A 64 -4.24 4.94 -14.11
CA GLU A 64 -4.30 3.88 -15.10
C GLU A 64 -4.74 2.56 -14.47
N VAL A 65 -4.16 2.18 -13.32
CA VAL A 65 -4.53 0.98 -12.56
C VAL A 65 -6.00 1.06 -12.11
N GLN A 66 -6.41 2.19 -11.52
CA GLN A 66 -7.79 2.44 -11.12
C GLN A 66 -8.76 2.24 -12.29
N ARG A 67 -8.48 2.86 -13.45
CA ARG A 67 -9.35 2.75 -14.62
C ARG A 67 -9.46 1.31 -15.12
N TRP A 68 -8.37 0.55 -15.12
CA TRP A 68 -8.41 -0.83 -15.60
C TRP A 68 -9.09 -1.79 -14.64
N GLN A 69 -8.92 -1.61 -13.33
CA GLN A 69 -9.68 -2.41 -12.35
C GLN A 69 -11.18 -2.10 -12.43
N ASP A 70 -11.57 -0.84 -12.71
CA ASP A 70 -12.97 -0.46 -12.95
C ASP A 70 -13.55 -1.13 -14.20
N ASN A 71 -12.79 -1.08 -15.31
CA ASN A 71 -13.18 -1.74 -16.57
C ASN A 71 -13.32 -3.25 -16.44
N ALA A 72 -12.54 -3.86 -15.55
CA ALA A 72 -12.57 -5.29 -15.28
C ALA A 72 -13.52 -5.68 -14.14
N HIS A 73 -14.18 -4.69 -13.50
CA HIS A 73 -15.11 -4.88 -12.39
C HIS A 73 -14.52 -5.71 -11.24
N LEU A 74 -13.28 -5.39 -10.84
CA LEU A 74 -12.54 -6.18 -9.84
C LEU A 74 -12.86 -5.80 -8.39
N GLU A 75 -13.48 -4.64 -8.18
CA GLU A 75 -13.86 -4.13 -6.85
C GLU A 75 -12.65 -3.99 -5.89
N TRP A 76 -11.49 -3.65 -6.44
CA TRP A 76 -10.27 -3.47 -5.66
C TRP A 76 -10.38 -2.26 -4.73
N SER A 77 -9.75 -2.39 -3.56
CA SER A 77 -9.60 -1.29 -2.63
C SER A 77 -8.57 -0.26 -3.12
N GLU A 78 -8.53 0.91 -2.48
CA GLU A 78 -7.47 1.90 -2.76
C GLU A 78 -6.06 1.34 -2.46
N ASP A 79 -5.95 0.49 -1.43
CA ASP A 79 -4.69 -0.16 -1.06
C ASP A 79 -4.25 -1.19 -2.12
N ASP A 80 -5.19 -1.98 -2.66
CA ASP A 80 -4.93 -2.94 -3.74
C ASP A 80 -4.42 -2.21 -5.00
N VAL A 81 -5.05 -1.07 -5.33
CA VAL A 81 -4.64 -0.21 -6.44
C VAL A 81 -3.24 0.35 -6.20
N ALA A 82 -2.95 0.79 -4.97
CA ALA A 82 -1.64 1.31 -4.59
C ALA A 82 -0.56 0.21 -4.65
N ASP A 83 -0.84 -1.01 -4.19
CA ASP A 83 0.06 -2.15 -4.25
C ASP A 83 0.41 -2.53 -5.69
N VAL A 84 -0.60 -2.61 -6.57
CA VAL A 84 -0.37 -2.90 -8.00
C VAL A 84 0.41 -1.77 -8.67
N ALA A 85 0.07 -0.51 -8.40
CA ALA A 85 0.82 0.62 -8.92
C ALA A 85 2.27 0.63 -8.43
N HIS A 86 2.51 0.29 -7.16
CA HIS A 86 3.86 0.14 -6.62
C HIS A 86 4.64 -0.95 -7.34
N TYR A 87 4.05 -2.15 -7.49
CA TYR A 87 4.66 -3.26 -8.22
C TYR A 87 5.02 -2.86 -9.66
N LEU A 88 4.08 -2.27 -10.39
CA LEU A 88 4.29 -1.80 -11.76
C LEU A 88 5.37 -0.72 -11.85
N ASN A 89 5.41 0.19 -10.88
CA ASN A 89 6.43 1.23 -10.85
C ASN A 89 7.82 0.62 -10.65
N LEU A 90 7.95 -0.36 -9.76
CA LEU A 90 9.23 -1.03 -9.49
C LEU A 90 9.75 -1.83 -10.70
N HIS A 91 8.86 -2.45 -11.49
CA HIS A 91 9.25 -3.42 -12.52
C HIS A 91 9.19 -2.90 -13.96
N HIS A 92 8.43 -1.82 -14.21
CA HIS A 92 8.18 -1.35 -15.57
C HIS A 92 8.39 0.15 -15.78
N TYR A 93 8.02 1.00 -14.81
CA TYR A 93 7.98 2.45 -15.05
C TYR A 93 9.13 3.23 -14.41
N HIS A 94 9.58 2.84 -13.22
CA HIS A 94 10.70 3.44 -12.49
C HIS A 94 10.57 4.95 -12.24
N PHE A 95 9.36 5.46 -12.01
CA PHE A 95 9.17 6.84 -11.55
C PHE A 95 9.68 7.01 -10.12
N PRO A 96 10.14 8.22 -9.75
CA PRO A 96 10.38 8.53 -8.35
C PRO A 96 9.10 8.33 -7.54
N ALA A 97 9.25 7.96 -6.26
CA ALA A 97 8.12 7.94 -5.34
C ALA A 97 7.45 9.32 -5.33
N ALA A 98 6.11 9.35 -5.27
CA ALA A 98 5.41 10.60 -5.05
C ALA A 98 5.76 11.11 -3.64
N ASP A 99 6.16 12.37 -3.55
CA ASP A 99 6.46 13.07 -2.29
C ASP A 99 5.23 13.19 -1.38
#